data_AF-A0A409X8K9-F1
#
_entry.id   AF-A0A409X8K9-F1
#
_cell.length_a   1.000
_cell.length_b   1.000
_cell.length_c   1.000
_cell.angle_alpha   90.00
_cell.angle_beta   90.00
_cell.angle_gamma   90.00
#
_symmetry.space_group_name_H-M   'P 1'
#
loop_
_entity.id
_entity.type
_entity.pdbx_description
1 polymer ?
#
loop_
_entity_poly.entity_id
_entity_poly.type
_entity_poly.pdbx_seq_one_letter_code
_entity_poly.pdbx_strand_id
1 'polypeptide(L)'
;MGGEIGSNSAPQPNLEILPKPAGVTSTTSLLVVHILLRIFICGGSTNSAGDAIDNCVTIAPEAANPTWTLERMIFICGGSTNGAGDAIDNCVTIAPEAANPTWTLERMPSKCVMPNLVSLPDGTVFIVNGATQGYAGFGLANNPNLNAVLYDPTWPLGSRFSILNNTIVAHMYHSEVILLPDGRILISGSDP
;
A
#
# COMPACT_ATOMS: atom_id res chain seq x y z
N MET A 1 2.60 -15.56 12.82
CA MET A 1 1.70 -16.35 11.96
C MET A 1 0.43 -16.60 12.73
N GLY A 2 -0.52 -15.70 12.56
CA GLY A 2 -1.78 -15.63 13.28
C GLY A 2 -2.56 -14.46 12.69
N GLY A 3 -3.85 -14.67 12.49
CA GLY A 3 -4.79 -13.73 11.88
C GLY A 3 -6.13 -14.46 11.71
N GLU A 4 -7.05 -13.88 10.95
CA GLU A 4 -8.32 -14.51 10.61
C GLU A 4 -8.53 -14.50 9.09
N ILE A 5 -9.41 -15.37 8.58
CA ILE A 5 -9.87 -15.27 7.18
C ILE A 5 -11.07 -14.33 7.17
N GLY A 6 -10.87 -13.05 6.85
CA GLY A 6 -11.91 -12.03 6.89
C GLY A 6 -11.84 -11.13 8.13
N SER A 7 -12.99 -10.56 8.52
CA SER A 7 -13.16 -9.75 9.73
C SER A 7 -13.94 -10.55 10.77
N ASN A 8 -13.45 -10.61 12.01
CA ASN A 8 -14.05 -11.31 13.17
C ASN A 8 -14.36 -12.80 12.94
N SER A 9 -13.52 -13.51 12.19
CA SER A 9 -13.63 -14.96 11.96
C SER A 9 -12.90 -15.77 13.04
N ALA A 10 -12.79 -17.08 12.92
CA ALA A 10 -12.00 -17.84 13.90
C ALA A 10 -10.50 -17.58 13.68
N PRO A 11 -9.67 -17.41 14.74
CA PRO A 11 -8.23 -17.30 14.60
C PRO A 11 -7.63 -18.49 13.84
N GLN A 12 -6.98 -18.22 12.71
CA GLN A 12 -6.30 -19.21 11.89
C GLN A 12 -4.92 -18.70 11.46
N PRO A 13 -3.91 -19.57 11.32
CA PRO A 13 -2.66 -19.17 10.68
C PRO A 13 -2.96 -18.81 9.23
N ASN A 14 -2.86 -17.52 8.89
CA ASN A 14 -2.95 -17.03 7.51
C ASN A 14 -1.59 -16.48 7.07
N LEU A 15 -1.15 -16.90 5.89
CA LEU A 15 0.07 -16.43 5.24
C LEU A 15 -0.07 -16.69 3.74
N GLU A 16 0.08 -15.66 2.93
CA GLU A 16 0.08 -15.80 1.47
C GLU A 16 1.41 -15.29 0.90
N ILE A 17 1.99 -16.04 -0.04
CA ILE A 17 3.12 -15.57 -0.84
C ILE A 17 2.62 -15.37 -2.26
N LEU A 18 2.49 -14.11 -2.65
CA LEU A 18 2.15 -13.74 -4.02
C LEU A 18 3.38 -13.88 -4.92
N PRO A 19 3.19 -14.30 -6.18
CA PRO A 19 4.25 -14.27 -7.17
C PRO A 19 4.73 -12.82 -7.39
N LYS A 20 5.96 -12.67 -7.89
CA LYS A 20 6.45 -11.37 -8.33
C LYS A 20 5.46 -10.75 -9.33
N PRO A 21 5.03 -9.48 -9.15
CA PRO A 21 4.15 -8.84 -10.12
C PRO A 21 4.74 -8.85 -11.53
N ALA A 22 3.88 -9.05 -12.53
CA ALA A 22 4.30 -9.09 -13.93
C ALA A 22 4.88 -7.74 -14.36
N GLY A 23 5.96 -7.75 -15.14
CA GLY A 23 6.65 -6.53 -15.61
C GLY A 23 7.81 -6.05 -14.73
N VAL A 24 7.89 -6.51 -13.47
CA VAL A 24 8.93 -6.10 -12.53
C VAL A 24 10.27 -6.79 -12.82
N THR A 25 11.33 -6.02 -13.10
CA THR A 25 12.67 -6.56 -13.36
C THR A 25 13.56 -6.51 -12.10
N SER A 26 14.33 -7.58 -11.86
CA SER A 26 15.20 -7.71 -10.67
C SER A 26 16.63 -7.20 -10.93
N THR A 27 16.82 -6.34 -11.92
CA THR A 27 18.15 -5.94 -12.42
C THR A 27 18.88 -4.96 -11.51
N THR A 28 18.19 -4.31 -10.58
CA THR A 28 18.81 -3.49 -9.54
C THR A 28 19.38 -4.42 -8.47
N SER A 29 20.71 -4.45 -8.32
CA SER A 29 21.39 -5.28 -7.33
C SER A 29 20.70 -5.14 -5.98
N LEU A 30 20.12 -6.25 -5.49
CA LEU A 30 19.29 -6.33 -4.28
C LEU A 30 19.96 -5.70 -3.04
N LEU A 31 21.29 -5.58 -3.10
CA LEU A 31 22.17 -4.96 -2.11
C LEU A 31 21.93 -3.44 -1.94
N VAL A 32 21.59 -2.71 -3.00
CA VAL A 32 21.33 -1.26 -2.94
C VAL A 32 19.92 -1.00 -2.38
N VAL A 33 18.97 -1.87 -2.70
CA VAL A 33 17.57 -1.78 -2.24
C VAL A 33 17.41 -2.21 -0.77
N HIS A 34 18.31 -3.06 -0.25
CA HIS A 34 18.34 -3.43 1.19
C HIS A 34 18.89 -2.32 2.10
N ILE A 35 19.68 -1.38 1.57
CA ILE A 35 20.29 -0.28 2.36
C ILE A 35 19.39 0.96 2.39
N LEU A 36 18.48 1.12 1.43
CA LEU A 36 17.49 2.20 1.45
C LEU A 36 16.37 1.85 2.42
N LEU A 37 16.35 2.56 3.55
CA LEU A 37 15.31 2.53 4.58
C LEU A 37 13.91 2.37 3.96
N ARG A 38 13.36 1.16 4.05
CA ARG A 38 11.96 0.84 3.77
C ARG A 38 11.11 1.32 4.93
N ILE A 39 10.91 2.64 5.04
CA ILE A 39 9.96 3.21 6.01
C ILE A 39 8.57 2.96 5.45
N PHE A 40 7.92 1.92 5.97
CA PHE A 40 6.49 1.69 5.81
C PHE A 40 5.82 2.09 7.11
N ILE A 41 4.94 3.08 7.03
CA ILE A 41 4.11 3.47 8.16
C ILE A 41 2.68 3.29 7.72
N CYS A 42 2.11 2.17 8.15
CA CYS A 42 0.69 1.89 8.09
C CYS A 42 0.16 2.12 9.51
N GLY A 43 -0.61 3.18 9.67
CA GLY A 43 -1.19 3.57 10.95
C GLY A 43 -2.66 3.84 10.74
N GLY A 44 -3.45 3.56 11.77
CA GLY A 44 -4.86 3.88 11.78
C GLY A 44 -5.24 4.48 13.12
N SER A 45 -5.87 5.66 13.11
CA SER A 45 -6.44 6.25 14.32
C SER A 45 -7.76 6.91 14.00
N THR A 46 -8.77 6.63 14.82
CA THR A 46 -10.04 7.34 14.81
C THR A 46 -9.94 8.58 15.69
N ASN A 47 -10.22 9.77 15.16
CA ASN A 47 -10.43 10.93 16.02
C ASN A 47 -11.82 10.85 16.71
N SER A 48 -12.08 11.73 17.68
CA SER A 48 -13.37 11.79 18.39
C SER A 48 -14.57 12.16 17.50
N ALA A 49 -14.35 12.53 16.24
CA ALA A 49 -15.38 12.79 15.24
C ALA A 49 -15.68 11.57 14.34
N GLY A 50 -14.86 10.51 14.43
CA GLY A 50 -14.96 9.29 13.64
C GLY A 50 -14.14 9.29 12.35
N ASP A 51 -13.27 10.28 12.11
CA ASP A 51 -12.33 10.27 10.97
C ASP A 51 -11.26 9.23 11.25
N ALA A 52 -11.01 8.34 10.28
CA ALA A 52 -9.95 7.37 10.37
C ALA A 52 -8.84 7.68 9.36
N ILE A 53 -7.68 8.07 9.90
CA ILE A 53 -6.44 8.19 9.12
C ILE A 53 -5.81 6.81 9.00
N ASP A 54 -6.47 5.91 8.28
CA ASP A 54 -5.98 4.54 8.04
C ASP A 54 -5.31 4.44 6.67
N ASN A 55 -4.33 5.30 6.47
CA ASN A 55 -3.52 5.37 5.26
C ASN A 55 -2.16 4.70 5.49
N CYS A 56 -1.50 4.37 4.40
CA CYS A 56 -0.13 3.90 4.44
C CYS A 56 0.78 4.84 3.68
N VAL A 57 1.96 5.04 4.27
CA VAL A 57 3.03 5.84 3.70
C VAL A 57 4.18 4.92 3.32
N THR A 58 4.73 5.14 2.13
CA THR A 58 6.01 4.59 1.73
C THR A 58 6.88 5.64 1.07
N ILE A 59 8.19 5.40 1.09
CA ILE A 59 9.13 6.13 0.25
C ILE A 59 9.21 5.38 -1.09
N ALA A 60 8.71 6.03 -2.13
CA ALA A 60 8.86 5.56 -3.50
C ALA A 60 10.10 6.23 -4.13
N PRO A 61 10.92 5.49 -4.89
CA PRO A 61 11.94 6.12 -5.70
C PRO A 61 11.27 6.92 -6.82
N GLU A 62 11.78 8.11 -7.11
CA GLU A 62 11.35 8.84 -8.30
C GLU A 62 11.79 8.10 -9.57
N ALA A 63 10.89 8.11 -10.57
CA ALA A 63 11.16 7.61 -11.90
C ALA A 63 12.42 8.27 -12.47
N ALA A 64 13.48 7.47 -12.63
CA ALA A 64 14.72 7.77 -13.34
C ALA A 64 14.89 9.22 -13.81
N ASN A 65 15.17 10.14 -12.88
CA ASN A 65 15.86 11.36 -13.24
C ASN A 65 17.29 10.93 -13.66
N PRO A 66 17.79 11.30 -14.85
CA PRO A 66 19.12 10.89 -15.33
C PRO A 66 20.28 11.33 -14.41
N THR A 67 20.02 12.22 -13.47
CA THR A 67 20.88 12.43 -12.31
C THR A 67 20.45 11.46 -11.21
N TRP A 68 21.39 10.64 -10.73
CA TRP A 68 21.25 9.77 -9.56
C TRP A 68 20.99 10.52 -8.23
N THR A 69 20.30 11.66 -8.28
CA THR A 69 19.62 12.29 -7.17
C THR A 69 18.48 11.36 -6.80
N LEU A 70 18.69 10.60 -5.72
CA LEU A 70 17.64 9.81 -5.06
C LEU A 70 16.63 10.78 -4.44
N GLU A 71 15.87 11.50 -5.27
CA GLU A 71 14.70 12.23 -4.81
C GLU A 71 13.72 11.17 -4.29
N ARG A 72 13.59 11.14 -2.97
CA ARG A 72 12.71 10.25 -2.25
C ARG A 72 11.32 10.86 -2.29
N MET A 73 10.40 10.27 -3.06
CA MET A 73 9.00 10.68 -2.99
C MET A 73 8.35 10.04 -1.77
N ILE A 74 7.62 10.85 -1.01
CA ILE A 74 6.67 10.35 -0.03
C ILE A 74 5.39 10.03 -0.79
N PHE A 75 4.93 8.79 -0.70
CA PHE A 75 3.72 8.30 -1.32
C PHE A 75 2.74 7.83 -0.26
N ILE A 76 1.53 8.39 -0.27
CA ILE A 76 0.50 8.15 0.74
C ILE A 76 -0.78 7.76 0.01
N CYS A 77 -1.41 6.65 0.39
CA CYS A 77 -2.64 6.18 -0.24
C CYS A 77 -3.71 5.77 0.76
N GLY A 78 -4.96 5.96 0.35
CA GLY A 78 -6.14 5.44 1.02
C GLY A 78 -6.55 6.24 2.27
N GLY A 79 -7.30 5.56 3.14
CA GLY A 79 -7.97 6.12 4.31
C GLY A 79 -9.49 6.10 4.13
N SER A 80 -10.22 6.68 5.08
CA SER A 80 -11.68 6.83 4.99
C SER A 80 -12.14 8.17 5.56
N THR A 81 -13.38 8.54 5.22
CA THR A 81 -14.03 9.73 5.79
C THR A 81 -14.69 9.43 7.14
N ASN A 82 -15.03 10.48 7.88
CA ASN A 82 -15.77 10.44 9.14
C ASN A 82 -16.88 9.36 9.22
N GLY A 83 -16.83 8.54 10.28
CA GLY A 83 -17.94 7.72 10.80
C GLY A 83 -18.28 6.49 9.96
N ALA A 84 -17.48 5.42 10.05
CA ALA A 84 -17.65 4.18 9.25
C ALA A 84 -17.83 4.48 7.75
N GLY A 85 -17.21 5.58 7.29
CA GLY A 85 -17.42 6.15 5.97
C GLY A 85 -16.89 5.27 4.85
N ASP A 86 -17.20 5.67 3.64
CA ASP A 86 -16.60 5.08 2.45
C ASP A 86 -15.08 5.31 2.49
N ALA A 87 -14.33 4.28 2.10
CA ALA A 87 -12.92 4.46 1.85
C ALA A 87 -12.69 5.50 0.75
N ILE A 88 -11.52 6.14 0.76
CA ILE A 88 -11.09 7.03 -0.30
C ILE A 88 -10.10 6.33 -1.22
N ASP A 89 -10.08 6.78 -2.46
CA ASP A 89 -9.20 6.37 -3.55
C ASP A 89 -8.06 7.38 -3.74
N ASN A 90 -7.88 8.35 -2.85
CA ASN A 90 -6.80 9.32 -2.97
C ASN A 90 -5.43 8.67 -2.75
N CYS A 91 -4.49 8.99 -3.62
CA CYS A 91 -3.08 8.83 -3.39
C CYS A 91 -2.37 10.17 -3.61
N VAL A 92 -1.52 10.57 -2.68
CA VAL A 92 -0.74 11.80 -2.80
C VAL A 92 0.76 11.52 -2.83
N THR A 93 1.47 12.23 -3.69
CA THR A 93 2.93 12.23 -3.76
C THR A 93 3.48 13.62 -3.46
N ILE A 94 4.65 13.65 -2.85
CA ILE A 94 5.47 14.86 -2.70
C ILE A 94 6.95 14.49 -2.75
N ALA A 95 7.75 15.30 -3.42
CA ALA A 95 9.21 15.28 -3.35
C ALA A 95 9.66 16.38 -2.37
N PRO A 96 9.92 16.07 -1.08
CA PRO A 96 10.23 17.08 -0.07
C PRO A 96 11.57 17.78 -0.29
N GLU A 97 12.48 17.17 -1.06
CA GLU A 97 13.80 17.70 -1.37
C GLU A 97 13.81 18.61 -2.62
N ALA A 98 12.68 18.69 -3.35
CA ALA A 98 12.57 19.55 -4.52
C ALA A 98 12.65 21.04 -4.14
N ALA A 99 13.19 21.89 -5.03
CA ALA A 99 13.35 23.33 -4.77
C ALA A 99 12.03 24.05 -4.45
N ASN A 100 10.91 23.56 -4.99
CA ASN A 100 9.55 24.02 -4.69
C ASN A 100 8.63 22.79 -4.55
N PRO A 101 8.55 22.18 -3.36
CA PRO A 101 7.83 20.92 -3.17
C PRO A 101 6.32 21.14 -3.31
N THR A 102 5.67 20.37 -4.17
CA THR A 102 4.22 20.42 -4.39
C THR A 102 3.60 19.05 -4.16
N TRP A 103 2.38 19.07 -3.63
CA TRP A 103 1.56 17.86 -3.51
C TRP A 103 0.90 17.56 -4.84
N THR A 104 1.03 16.31 -5.28
CA THR A 104 0.32 15.79 -6.45
C THR A 104 -0.71 14.78 -5.99
N LEU A 105 -1.97 14.95 -6.42
CA LEU A 105 -3.07 14.04 -6.13
C LEU A 105 -3.35 13.15 -7.34
N GLU A 106 -3.39 11.85 -7.12
CA GLU A 106 -3.85 10.84 -8.07
C GLU A 106 -4.93 9.96 -7.42
N ARG A 107 -5.64 9.16 -8.22
CA ARG A 107 -6.77 8.35 -7.76
C ARG A 107 -6.53 6.87 -8.08
N MET A 108 -6.61 6.02 -7.06
CA MET A 108 -6.55 4.58 -7.20
C MET A 108 -7.77 4.06 -7.99
N PRO A 109 -7.64 2.91 -8.68
CA PRO A 109 -8.77 2.26 -9.35
C PRO A 109 -9.85 1.74 -8.38
N SER A 110 -9.50 1.53 -7.11
CA SER A 110 -10.40 1.09 -6.05
C SER A 110 -10.19 1.94 -4.80
N LYS A 111 -11.29 2.27 -4.11
CA LYS A 111 -11.27 2.95 -2.81
C LYS A 111 -10.74 1.98 -1.75
N CYS A 112 -9.83 2.43 -0.89
CA CYS A 112 -9.22 1.53 0.08
C CYS A 112 -8.89 2.21 1.41
N VAL A 113 -9.39 1.63 2.50
CA VAL A 113 -9.01 1.95 3.88
C VAL A 113 -8.11 0.84 4.42
N MET A 114 -7.12 1.19 5.25
CA MET A 114 -6.07 0.28 5.71
C MET A 114 -5.39 -0.49 4.57
N PRO A 115 -4.96 0.19 3.47
CA PRO A 115 -4.19 -0.50 2.45
C PRO A 115 -2.86 -0.97 3.04
N ASN A 116 -2.07 -1.65 2.23
CA ASN A 116 -0.72 -2.08 2.55
C ASN A 116 0.13 -1.80 1.31
N LEU A 117 1.29 -1.15 1.49
CA LEU A 117 2.13 -0.69 0.38
C LEU A 117 3.51 -1.35 0.46
N VAL A 118 4.07 -1.74 -0.69
CA VAL A 118 5.43 -2.24 -0.82
C VAL A 118 6.12 -1.64 -2.03
N SER A 119 7.22 -0.92 -1.81
CA SER A 119 8.13 -0.50 -2.89
C SER A 119 8.89 -1.71 -3.46
N LEU A 120 8.86 -1.88 -4.77
CA LEU A 120 9.52 -2.96 -5.51
C LEU A 120 10.90 -2.52 -6.03
N PRO A 121 11.80 -3.46 -6.38
CA PRO A 121 13.18 -3.14 -6.80
C PRO A 121 13.30 -2.37 -8.12
N ASP A 122 12.26 -2.37 -8.94
CA ASP A 122 12.17 -1.63 -10.20
C ASP A 122 11.60 -0.21 -10.02
N GLY A 123 11.26 0.17 -8.78
CA GLY A 123 10.73 1.48 -8.43
C GLY A 123 9.21 1.60 -8.48
N THR A 124 8.50 0.54 -8.86
CA THR A 124 7.04 0.48 -8.73
C THR A 124 6.62 0.28 -7.28
N VAL A 125 5.36 0.60 -6.95
CA VAL A 125 4.77 0.36 -5.62
C VAL A 125 3.59 -0.58 -5.76
N PHE A 126 3.64 -1.70 -5.05
CA PHE A 126 2.53 -2.64 -4.92
C PHE A 126 1.60 -2.22 -3.79
N ILE A 127 0.31 -2.17 -4.06
CA ILE A 127 -0.76 -1.77 -3.13
C ILE A 127 -1.75 -2.93 -3.03
N VAL A 128 -2.07 -3.36 -1.82
CA VAL A 128 -2.98 -4.50 -1.57
C VAL A 128 -3.68 -4.36 -0.23
N ASN A 129 -4.57 -5.29 0.10
CA ASN A 129 -5.28 -5.42 1.38
C ASN A 129 -6.28 -4.28 1.62
N GLY A 130 -6.86 -4.27 2.81
CA GLY A 130 -7.78 -3.27 3.29
C GLY A 130 -9.23 -3.58 2.95
N ALA A 131 -10.06 -2.55 3.07
CA ALA A 131 -11.49 -2.62 2.85
C ALA A 131 -11.97 -1.41 2.05
N THR A 132 -13.16 -1.50 1.44
CA THR A 132 -13.75 -0.39 0.69
C THR A 132 -14.66 0.49 1.57
N GLN A 133 -14.90 0.08 2.82
CA GLN A 133 -15.71 0.80 3.77
C GLN A 133 -15.23 0.58 5.21
N GLY A 134 -15.35 1.61 6.04
CA GLY A 134 -15.09 1.54 7.47
C GLY A 134 -13.71 2.05 7.87
N TYR A 135 -13.15 1.51 8.95
CA TYR A 135 -11.89 1.97 9.52
C TYR A 135 -11.20 0.91 10.41
N ALA A 136 -10.00 1.24 10.88
CA ALA A 136 -9.17 0.44 11.76
C ALA A 136 -9.86 0.18 13.11
N GLY A 137 -10.01 -1.10 13.41
CA GLY A 137 -10.61 -1.60 14.63
C GLY A 137 -11.46 -2.83 14.37
N PHE A 138 -11.63 -3.62 15.43
CA PHE A 138 -12.32 -4.90 15.38
C PHE A 138 -13.79 -4.75 14.96
N GLY A 139 -14.17 -5.34 13.83
CA GLY A 139 -15.52 -5.27 13.26
C GLY A 139 -15.96 -3.88 12.78
N LEU A 140 -15.01 -2.98 12.50
CA LEU A 140 -15.29 -1.60 12.07
C LEU A 140 -15.08 -1.37 10.57
N ALA A 141 -14.62 -2.40 9.85
CA ALA A 141 -14.45 -2.39 8.40
C ALA A 141 -15.32 -3.45 7.71
N ASN A 142 -15.83 -3.11 6.52
CA ASN A 142 -16.69 -3.97 5.71
C ASN A 142 -16.23 -3.95 4.25
N ASN A 143 -16.64 -4.97 3.49
CA ASN A 143 -16.33 -5.10 2.05
C ASN A 143 -14.81 -5.14 1.79
N PRO A 144 -14.14 -6.27 2.07
CA PRO A 144 -12.70 -6.43 1.84
C PRO A 144 -12.31 -6.04 0.42
N ASN A 145 -11.21 -5.29 0.30
CA ASN A 145 -10.64 -4.95 -0.98
C ASN A 145 -9.62 -6.03 -1.37
N LEU A 146 -10.06 -6.95 -2.24
CA LEU A 146 -9.20 -8.01 -2.75
C LEU A 146 -8.37 -7.57 -3.95
N ASN A 147 -8.57 -6.35 -4.46
CA ASN A 147 -7.91 -5.90 -5.68
C ASN A 147 -6.48 -5.42 -5.38
N ALA A 148 -5.49 -6.12 -5.93
CA ALA A 148 -4.12 -5.65 -5.93
C ALA A 148 -3.89 -4.63 -7.05
N VAL A 149 -3.14 -3.58 -6.74
CA VAL A 149 -2.86 -2.48 -7.67
C VAL A 149 -1.34 -2.24 -7.72
N LEU A 150 -0.81 -1.99 -8.92
CA LEU A 150 0.56 -1.55 -9.13
C LEU A 150 0.57 -0.07 -9.47
N TYR A 151 1.40 0.71 -8.80
CA TYR A 151 1.71 2.09 -9.14
C TYR A 151 3.08 2.17 -9.79
N ASP A 152 3.14 2.70 -11.01
CA ASP A 152 4.37 2.96 -11.75
C ASP A 152 4.60 4.47 -11.90
N PRO A 153 5.53 5.07 -11.13
CA PRO A 153 5.79 6.52 -11.19
C PRO A 153 6.37 6.97 -12.55
N THR A 154 6.86 6.05 -13.37
CA THR A 154 7.49 6.35 -14.67
C THR A 154 6.46 6.69 -15.75
N TRP A 155 5.20 6.30 -15.56
CA TRP A 155 4.14 6.60 -16.52
C TRP A 155 3.62 8.03 -16.36
N PRO A 156 2.97 8.59 -17.41
CA PRO A 156 2.33 9.90 -17.31
C PRO A 156 1.30 9.96 -16.17
N LEU A 157 1.22 11.12 -15.53
CA LEU A 157 0.24 11.39 -14.46
C LEU A 157 -1.18 11.03 -14.92
N GLY A 158 -1.91 10.34 -14.04
CA GLY A 158 -3.26 9.84 -14.35
C GLY A 158 -3.31 8.51 -15.11
N SER A 159 -2.16 7.95 -15.51
CA SER A 159 -2.07 6.60 -16.09
C SER A 159 -1.25 5.63 -15.24
N ARG A 160 -0.76 6.04 -14.07
CA ARG A 160 0.25 5.31 -13.29
C ARG A 160 -0.25 4.08 -12.55
N PHE A 161 -1.56 3.87 -12.47
CA PHE A 161 -2.15 2.72 -11.77
C PHE A 161 -2.56 1.62 -12.74
N SER A 162 -2.13 0.39 -12.43
CA SER A 162 -2.53 -0.83 -13.12
C SER A 162 -3.21 -1.79 -12.16
N ILE A 163 -4.36 -2.31 -12.55
CA ILE A 163 -5.08 -3.34 -11.79
C ILE A 163 -4.39 -4.69 -12.02
N LEU A 164 -4.06 -5.38 -10.93
CA LEU A 164 -3.52 -6.75 -10.94
C LEU A 164 -4.63 -7.76 -10.61
N ASN A 165 -4.24 -9.03 -10.49
CA ASN A 165 -5.16 -10.09 -10.05
C ASN A 165 -5.60 -9.87 -8.59
N ASN A 166 -6.80 -10.35 -8.27
CA ASN A 166 -7.30 -10.29 -6.90
C ASN A 166 -6.59 -11.31 -5.99
N THR A 167 -6.44 -10.95 -4.72
CA THR A 167 -6.12 -11.91 -3.65
C THR A 167 -7.33 -12.78 -3.34
N ILE A 168 -7.11 -13.93 -2.71
CA ILE A 168 -8.17 -14.84 -2.30
C ILE A 168 -8.47 -14.78 -0.80
N VAL A 169 -7.56 -14.18 -0.02
CA VAL A 169 -7.74 -13.95 1.42
C VAL A 169 -7.98 -12.46 1.66
N ALA A 170 -9.01 -12.18 2.44
CA ALA A 170 -9.30 -10.83 2.93
C ALA A 170 -8.33 -10.49 4.07
N HIS A 171 -7.44 -9.53 3.82
CA HIS A 171 -6.51 -8.99 4.79
C HIS A 171 -6.91 -7.55 5.11
N MET A 172 -7.35 -7.27 6.33
CA MET A 172 -7.86 -5.94 6.75
C MET A 172 -7.03 -5.34 7.89
N TYR A 173 -7.67 -4.88 8.97
CA TYR A 173 -7.01 -4.37 10.17
C TYR A 173 -5.95 -5.35 10.68
N HIS A 174 -4.79 -4.88 11.16
CA HIS A 174 -3.64 -5.73 11.53
C HIS A 174 -3.09 -6.64 10.41
N SER A 175 -3.27 -6.28 9.13
CA SER A 175 -2.53 -6.91 8.03
C SER A 175 -1.20 -6.18 7.76
N GLU A 176 -0.23 -6.96 7.30
CA GLU A 176 1.11 -6.50 6.94
C GLU A 176 1.56 -7.15 5.62
N VAL A 177 2.40 -6.44 4.88
CA VAL A 177 2.98 -6.91 3.62
C VAL A 177 4.48 -6.64 3.59
N ILE A 178 5.26 -7.61 3.12
CA ILE A 178 6.71 -7.42 2.94
C ILE A 178 7.20 -7.97 1.61
N LEU A 179 8.24 -7.35 1.06
CA LEU A 179 8.96 -7.87 -0.10
C LEU A 179 9.96 -8.96 0.35
N LEU A 180 9.90 -10.13 -0.26
CA LEU A 180 10.88 -11.20 -0.09
C LEU A 180 12.13 -10.95 -0.95
N PRO A 181 13.31 -11.48 -0.56
CA PRO A 181 14.55 -11.26 -1.30
C PRO A 181 14.54 -11.73 -2.76
N ASP A 182 13.66 -12.66 -3.11
CA ASP A 182 13.49 -13.16 -4.48
C ASP A 182 12.47 -12.36 -5.31
N GLY A 183 11.95 -11.26 -4.76
CA GLY A 183 10.98 -10.38 -5.43
C GLY A 183 9.52 -10.83 -5.30
N ARG A 184 9.25 -11.93 -4.59
CA ARG A 184 7.88 -12.28 -4.19
C ARG A 184 7.38 -11.41 -3.04
N ILE A 185 6.09 -11.41 -2.80
CA ILE A 185 5.46 -10.59 -1.77
C ILE A 185 4.83 -11.51 -0.74
N LEU A 186 5.13 -11.31 0.54
CA LEU A 186 4.54 -12.02 1.67
C LEU A 186 3.45 -11.16 2.30
N ILE A 187 2.26 -11.71 2.48
CA ILE A 187 1.13 -11.06 3.16
C ILE A 187 0.74 -11.90 4.38
N SER A 188 0.50 -11.24 5.52
CA SER A 188 0.13 -11.90 6.78
C SER A 188 -0.80 -11.01 7.61
N GLY A 189 -1.46 -11.60 8.61
CA GLY A 189 -2.30 -10.88 9.56
C GLY A 189 -3.71 -10.66 8.99
N SER A 190 -4.43 -9.70 9.54
CA SER A 190 -5.88 -9.45 9.45
C SER A 190 -6.54 -9.61 10.82
N ASP A 191 -7.61 -8.85 11.00
CA ASP A 191 -8.53 -8.74 12.14
C ASP A 191 -8.45 -9.96 13.07
N PRO A 192 -8.01 -9.82 14.34
CA PRO A 192 -7.86 -10.93 15.30
C PRO A 192 -9.00 -11.04 16.32
#